data_AF-A0A9W8N9J3-F1
#
_entry.id   AF-A0A9W8N9J3-F1
#
_cell.length_a   1.000
_cell.length_b   1.000
_cell.length_c   1.000
_cell.angle_alpha   90.00
_cell.angle_beta   90.00
_cell.angle_gamma   90.00
#
_symmetry.space_group_name_H-M   'P 1'
#
loop_
_entity.id
_entity.type
_entity.pdbx_description
1 polymer ?
#
loop_
_entity_poly.entity_id
_entity_poly.type
_entity_poly.pdbx_seq_one_letter_code
_entity_poly.pdbx_strand_id
1 'polypeptide(L)'
;MIKSILTSFLLATAAVQASPALTERHIENARSDDAFSLPKSDRNPRARAAAIEVKRKGWQYSEYPMGVAYYPTGTLANKTIAKDQETWLPPILKISDATTKESPIALQAIKDKGGFKKLEDYANLYNGQWEEAFPGGPFEGMLTNFTDDRMFSMMRLSASPYRLARVKPTDKLPFQVNNAAEITGLSLKKLQAQGRLFLEDFTEMKELDPTDKFGAGCQGLFYIDPKSGDFLPLAVRPVVKGREDSALVYTPKDTENDWMLAKMLLNQNDGWHTTWAHITQSHSAAEAPYLAAIRTLSDNHPVLAMINRIEKTPWNIRPLLEDGVLSGSGPDAGPQYYAWTSLSGRQWANQVYSSGSHQLQLRPCPQVVPLLRGRLRHRRGHPRCHDQLRQLLLQERQCRRPGFRAAGLAAGDRRRQGLRLP
;
A
#
# COMPACT_ATOMS: atom_id res chain seq x y z
N MET A 1 4.87 30.71 1.16
CA MET A 1 5.47 29.74 2.10
C MET A 1 4.44 28.85 2.79
N ILE A 2 3.37 29.39 3.40
CA ILE A 2 2.35 28.58 4.11
C ILE A 2 1.65 27.55 3.20
N LYS A 3 1.31 27.91 1.95
CA LYS A 3 0.70 26.97 0.97
C LYS A 3 1.62 25.81 0.54
N SER A 4 2.94 26.01 0.52
CA SER A 4 3.93 25.01 0.07
C SER A 4 4.27 23.98 1.14
N ILE A 5 4.04 24.32 2.42
CA ILE A 5 4.20 23.42 3.56
C ILE A 5 3.00 22.46 3.61
N LEU A 6 1.77 22.98 3.47
CA LEU A 6 0.53 22.20 3.45
C LEU A 6 0.54 21.04 2.42
N THR A 7 1.07 21.26 1.21
CA THR A 7 1.07 20.23 0.14
C THR A 7 2.12 19.13 0.32
N SER A 8 3.27 19.41 0.95
CA SER A 8 4.29 18.38 1.20
C SER A 8 3.93 17.47 2.39
N PHE A 9 3.18 17.99 3.38
CA PHE A 9 2.78 17.24 4.57
C PHE A 9 1.63 16.25 4.33
N LEU A 10 0.77 16.51 3.34
CA LEU A 10 -0.38 15.65 3.00
C LEU A 10 0.02 14.34 2.30
N LEU A 11 1.21 14.29 1.68
CA LEU A 11 1.76 13.10 1.04
C LEU A 11 2.34 12.08 2.04
N ALA A 12 2.79 12.52 3.22
CA ALA A 12 3.41 11.65 4.24
C ALA A 12 2.42 11.12 5.30
N THR A 13 1.30 11.82 5.52
CA THR A 13 0.34 11.52 6.60
C THR A 13 -0.89 10.71 6.16
N ALA A 14 -1.05 10.43 4.86
CA ALA A 14 -2.18 9.66 4.35
C ALA A 14 -2.02 8.13 4.46
N ALA A 15 -0.90 7.64 4.98
CA ALA A 15 -0.72 6.23 5.30
C ALA A 15 -1.19 5.98 6.75
N VAL A 16 -2.25 5.19 6.90
CA VAL A 16 -2.80 4.68 8.16
C VAL A 16 -3.71 5.66 8.92
N GLN A 17 -4.93 5.85 8.42
CA GLN A 17 -6.13 5.65 9.26
C GLN A 17 -7.24 5.06 8.38
N ALA A 18 -7.66 3.83 8.71
CA ALA A 18 -8.97 3.35 8.29
C ALA A 18 -10.00 4.34 8.85
N SER A 19 -10.71 5.04 7.96
CA SER A 19 -11.75 5.97 8.38
C SER A 19 -12.71 5.27 9.34
N PRO A 20 -13.05 5.88 10.50
CA PRO A 20 -14.00 5.28 11.42
C PRO A 20 -15.29 4.93 10.69
N ALA A 21 -15.72 3.69 10.87
CA ALA A 21 -16.94 3.18 10.31
C ALA A 21 -18.15 3.96 10.85
N LEU A 22 -19.01 4.37 9.91
CA LEU A 22 -20.39 4.86 10.11
C LEU A 22 -20.39 6.23 10.81
N THR A 23 -20.54 7.31 10.06
CA THR A 23 -21.87 7.93 9.93
C THR A 23 -22.15 8.53 8.55
N GLU A 24 -23.44 8.45 8.18
CA GLU A 24 -24.18 9.32 7.27
C GLU A 24 -23.63 9.54 5.85
N ARG A 25 -23.52 8.46 5.08
CA ARG A 25 -23.74 8.54 3.63
C ARG A 25 -24.98 7.72 3.28
N HIS A 26 -26.04 8.43 2.86
CA HIS A 26 -27.25 8.01 2.11
C HIS A 26 -28.62 8.40 2.70
N ILE A 27 -28.73 8.99 3.90
CA ILE A 27 -30.07 9.17 4.49
C ILE A 27 -30.66 10.57 4.29
N GLU A 28 -29.86 11.63 4.18
CA GLU A 28 -30.41 12.98 4.36
C GLU A 28 -31.27 13.53 3.21
N ASN A 29 -31.24 12.95 2.01
CA ASN A 29 -32.09 13.42 0.90
C ASN A 29 -32.75 12.30 0.07
N ALA A 30 -32.59 11.05 0.47
CA ALA A 30 -33.39 9.98 -0.10
C ALA A 30 -34.77 10.02 0.56
N ARG A 31 -35.74 10.71 -0.06
CA ARG A 31 -37.16 10.39 0.10
C ARG A 31 -37.50 9.01 -0.53
N SER A 32 -36.60 8.04 -0.41
CA SER A 32 -36.71 6.76 -1.12
C SER A 32 -37.03 5.68 -0.11
N ASP A 33 -38.31 5.54 0.20
CA ASP A 33 -38.87 4.30 0.76
C ASP A 33 -38.69 3.09 -0.18
N ASP A 34 -38.05 3.27 -1.36
CA ASP A 34 -37.73 2.18 -2.27
C ASP A 34 -36.56 1.34 -1.73
N ALA A 35 -36.87 0.11 -1.37
CA ALA A 35 -35.89 -0.90 -1.04
C ALA A 35 -34.89 -1.13 -2.18
N PHE A 36 -33.63 -1.41 -1.82
CA PHE A 36 -32.62 -1.83 -2.80
C PHE A 36 -33.12 -3.03 -3.61
N SER A 37 -33.05 -2.93 -4.93
CA SER A 37 -33.60 -3.93 -5.84
C SER A 37 -32.72 -4.13 -7.07
N LEU A 38 -32.75 -5.37 -7.60
CA LEU A 38 -32.18 -5.68 -8.90
C LEU A 38 -33.11 -5.14 -10.01
N PRO A 39 -32.58 -4.77 -11.19
CA PRO A 39 -33.40 -4.25 -12.30
C PRO A 39 -34.57 -5.16 -12.68
N LYS A 40 -34.38 -6.49 -12.62
CA LYS A 40 -35.42 -7.50 -12.92
C LYS A 40 -36.56 -7.56 -11.89
N SER A 41 -36.34 -7.00 -10.70
CA SER A 41 -37.26 -7.02 -9.57
C SER A 41 -37.78 -5.62 -9.24
N ASP A 42 -37.44 -4.63 -10.06
CA ASP A 42 -37.85 -3.24 -9.89
C ASP A 42 -39.31 -3.09 -10.31
N ARG A 43 -40.12 -2.42 -9.47
CA ARG A 43 -41.53 -2.15 -9.75
C ARG A 43 -41.71 -1.07 -10.83
N ASN A 44 -40.69 -0.24 -11.08
CA ASN A 44 -40.71 0.82 -12.08
C ASN A 44 -39.40 0.86 -12.90
N PRO A 45 -39.18 -0.13 -13.79
CA PRO A 45 -37.95 -0.21 -14.58
C PRO A 45 -37.73 0.97 -15.53
N ARG A 46 -38.81 1.65 -15.98
CA ARG A 46 -38.72 2.84 -16.83
C ARG A 46 -38.14 4.04 -16.07
N ALA A 47 -38.65 4.33 -14.87
CA ALA A 47 -38.10 5.40 -14.04
C ALA A 47 -36.65 5.11 -13.63
N ARG A 48 -36.33 3.85 -13.29
CA ARG A 48 -34.97 3.41 -13.01
C ARG A 48 -34.01 3.70 -14.17
N ALA A 49 -34.41 3.34 -15.40
CA ALA A 49 -33.62 3.60 -16.60
C ALA A 49 -33.46 5.10 -16.88
N ALA A 50 -34.53 5.90 -16.73
CA ALA A 50 -34.47 7.34 -16.88
C ALA A 50 -33.53 8.01 -15.87
N ALA A 51 -33.53 7.56 -14.61
CA ALA A 51 -32.61 8.05 -13.58
C ALA A 51 -31.14 7.74 -13.91
N ILE A 52 -30.86 6.54 -14.44
CA ILE A 52 -29.52 6.18 -14.92
C ILE A 52 -29.09 7.13 -16.06
N GLU A 53 -29.98 7.47 -16.98
CA GLU A 53 -29.67 8.40 -18.08
C GLU A 53 -29.34 9.82 -17.57
N VAL A 54 -30.04 10.30 -16.53
CA VAL A 54 -29.68 11.56 -15.84
C VAL A 54 -28.27 11.47 -15.27
N LYS A 55 -27.91 10.36 -14.62
CA LYS A 55 -26.54 10.16 -14.11
C LYS A 55 -25.51 10.13 -15.23
N ARG A 56 -25.79 9.49 -16.37
CA ARG A 56 -24.88 9.47 -17.52
C ARG A 56 -24.59 10.84 -18.10
N LYS A 57 -25.56 11.76 -18.03
CA LYS A 57 -25.39 13.16 -18.48
C LYS A 57 -24.61 14.00 -17.47
N GLY A 58 -24.88 13.79 -16.16
CA GLY A 58 -24.29 14.58 -15.08
C GLY A 58 -22.94 14.09 -14.54
N TRP A 59 -22.59 12.82 -14.77
CA TRP A 59 -21.29 12.23 -14.44
C TRP A 59 -20.59 11.83 -15.73
N GLN A 60 -19.56 12.54 -16.13
CA GLN A 60 -18.83 12.33 -17.38
C GLN A 60 -17.39 11.89 -17.06
N TYR A 61 -16.72 11.34 -18.08
CA TYR A 61 -15.29 11.00 -18.00
C TYR A 61 -14.47 12.20 -18.50
N SER A 62 -13.44 12.58 -17.75
CA SER A 62 -12.39 13.49 -18.23
C SER A 62 -11.03 12.84 -18.06
N GLU A 63 -10.09 13.22 -18.93
CA GLU A 63 -8.68 12.92 -18.71
C GLU A 63 -8.19 13.60 -17.43
N TYR A 64 -7.15 13.02 -16.84
CA TYR A 64 -6.58 13.54 -15.61
C TYR A 64 -5.07 13.27 -15.53
N PRO A 65 -4.24 14.24 -15.10
CA PRO A 65 -2.78 14.12 -15.21
C PRO A 65 -2.14 13.02 -14.34
N MET A 66 -2.75 12.72 -13.19
CA MET A 66 -2.23 11.76 -12.21
C MET A 66 -2.93 10.40 -12.35
N GLY A 67 -2.21 9.35 -12.72
CA GLY A 67 -2.70 7.96 -12.78
C GLY A 67 -3.41 7.53 -14.07
N VAL A 68 -3.47 8.37 -15.12
CA VAL A 68 -4.10 8.20 -16.46
C VAL A 68 -5.55 7.68 -16.53
N ALA A 69 -6.11 7.13 -15.45
CA ALA A 69 -7.49 6.75 -15.30
C ALA A 69 -8.39 7.97 -15.51
N TYR A 70 -9.54 7.78 -16.17
CA TYR A 70 -10.52 8.85 -16.25
C TYR A 70 -10.96 9.30 -14.85
N TYR A 71 -11.10 10.60 -14.70
CA TYR A 71 -11.59 11.26 -13.49
C TYR A 71 -13.00 11.81 -13.76
N PRO A 72 -13.90 11.87 -12.76
CA PRO A 72 -15.25 12.37 -12.97
C PRO A 72 -15.31 13.88 -13.24
N THR A 73 -16.14 14.27 -14.21
CA THR A 73 -16.52 15.66 -14.47
C THR A 73 -18.02 15.78 -14.75
N GLY A 74 -18.54 16.98 -14.96
CA GLY A 74 -19.95 17.25 -15.25
C GLY A 74 -20.73 17.78 -14.05
N THR A 75 -21.99 18.17 -14.28
CA THR A 75 -22.77 18.95 -13.30
C THR A 75 -23.03 18.20 -11.98
N LEU A 76 -23.39 16.92 -12.04
CA LEU A 76 -23.65 16.10 -10.86
C LEU A 76 -22.35 15.68 -10.17
N ALA A 77 -21.33 15.32 -10.96
CA ALA A 77 -20.01 14.99 -10.45
C ALA A 77 -19.41 16.17 -9.67
N ASN A 78 -19.29 17.34 -10.30
CA ASN A 78 -18.66 18.52 -9.71
C ASN A 78 -19.38 18.97 -8.43
N LYS A 79 -20.71 18.95 -8.42
CA LYS A 79 -21.50 19.25 -7.22
C LYS A 79 -21.25 18.24 -6.09
N THR A 80 -21.18 16.95 -6.44
CA THR A 80 -20.94 15.89 -5.45
C THR A 80 -19.53 15.97 -4.87
N ILE A 81 -18.52 16.19 -5.71
CA ILE A 81 -17.12 16.34 -5.31
C ILE A 81 -16.95 17.55 -4.39
N ALA A 82 -17.54 18.70 -4.73
CA ALA A 82 -17.50 19.90 -3.88
C ALA A 82 -18.11 19.62 -2.50
N LYS A 83 -19.28 18.97 -2.44
CA LYS A 83 -19.91 18.57 -1.17
C LYS A 83 -19.04 17.58 -0.38
N ASP A 84 -18.44 16.61 -1.07
CA ASP A 84 -17.56 15.63 -0.43
C ASP A 84 -16.33 16.30 0.19
N GLN A 85 -15.78 17.30 -0.49
CA GLN A 85 -14.64 18.09 -0.01
C GLN A 85 -14.97 18.87 1.27
N GLU A 86 -16.18 19.44 1.39
CA GLU A 86 -16.64 20.13 2.62
C GLU A 86 -16.59 19.21 3.86
N THR A 87 -16.83 17.90 3.68
CA THR A 87 -16.80 16.92 4.78
C THR A 87 -15.43 16.29 5.00
N TRP A 88 -14.68 16.05 3.93
CA TRP A 88 -13.40 15.33 3.97
C TRP A 88 -12.23 16.21 4.40
N LEU A 89 -12.21 17.47 3.96
CA LEU A 89 -11.08 18.37 4.16
C LEU A 89 -10.87 18.81 5.62
N PRO A 90 -11.91 19.15 6.42
CA PRO A 90 -11.71 19.62 7.80
C PRO A 90 -10.91 18.68 8.72
N PRO A 91 -11.19 17.36 8.81
CA PRO A 91 -10.40 16.47 9.67
C PRO A 91 -8.94 16.34 9.20
N ILE A 92 -8.70 16.42 7.90
CA ILE A 92 -7.36 16.40 7.31
C ILE A 92 -6.57 17.66 7.70
N LEU A 93 -7.21 18.83 7.61
CA LEU A 93 -6.60 20.10 8.04
C LEU A 93 -6.30 20.10 9.55
N LYS A 94 -7.16 19.49 10.38
CA LYS A 94 -6.89 19.37 11.82
C LYS A 94 -5.59 18.61 12.12
N ILE A 95 -5.29 17.54 11.39
CA ILE A 95 -4.03 16.79 11.53
C ILE A 95 -2.85 17.63 11.04
N SER A 96 -3.03 18.37 9.94
CA SER A 96 -2.01 19.30 9.43
C SER A 96 -1.69 20.42 10.42
N ASP A 97 -2.71 20.98 11.07
CA ASP A 97 -2.55 22.02 12.09
C ASP A 97 -1.83 21.48 13.32
N ALA A 98 -2.19 20.28 13.80
CA ALA A 98 -1.50 19.59 14.88
C ALA A 98 -0.01 19.37 14.52
N THR A 99 0.26 18.87 13.31
CA THR A 99 1.64 18.65 12.84
C THR A 99 2.45 19.96 12.81
N THR A 100 1.83 21.04 12.33
CA THR A 100 2.46 22.38 12.28
C THR A 100 2.77 22.92 13.67
N LYS A 101 1.86 22.70 14.63
CA LYS A 101 2.02 23.06 16.03
C LYS A 101 3.12 22.27 16.73
N GLU A 102 3.19 20.95 16.50
CA GLU A 102 4.10 20.04 17.22
C GLU A 102 5.51 19.99 16.61
N SER A 103 5.66 20.27 15.31
CA SER A 103 6.96 20.27 14.64
C SER A 103 8.05 21.14 15.30
N PRO A 104 7.81 22.42 15.66
CA PRO A 104 8.82 23.22 16.35
C PRO A 104 9.15 22.70 17.76
N ILE A 105 8.19 22.05 18.43
CA ILE A 105 8.39 21.43 19.75
C ILE A 105 9.34 20.24 19.63
N ALA A 106 9.07 19.35 18.67
CA ALA A 106 9.95 18.21 18.38
C ALA A 106 11.36 18.66 17.98
N LEU A 107 11.46 19.70 17.15
CA LEU A 107 12.75 20.28 16.77
C LEU A 107 13.52 20.85 17.99
N GLN A 108 12.82 21.53 18.90
CA GLN A 108 13.46 22.04 20.12
C GLN A 108 13.92 20.90 21.02
N ALA A 109 13.12 19.84 21.20
CA ALA A 109 13.49 18.66 21.98
C ALA A 109 14.75 17.96 21.43
N ILE A 110 14.94 17.95 20.10
CA ILE A 110 16.17 17.46 19.46
C ILE A 110 17.35 18.37 19.79
N LYS A 111 17.17 19.70 19.71
CA LYS A 111 18.23 20.68 20.02
C LYS A 111 18.66 20.61 21.49
N ASP A 112 17.73 20.48 22.41
CA ASP A 112 17.99 20.38 23.85
C ASP A 112 18.82 19.14 24.20
N LYS A 113 18.73 18.09 23.39
CA LYS A 113 19.56 16.87 23.49
C LYS A 113 20.88 16.95 22.73
N GLY A 114 21.21 18.11 22.15
CA GLY A 114 22.47 18.35 21.44
C GLY A 114 22.48 17.93 19.97
N GLY A 115 21.31 17.74 19.35
CA GLY A 115 21.17 17.35 17.94
C GLY A 115 21.37 15.85 17.68
N PHE A 116 21.59 15.49 16.42
CA PHE A 116 21.88 14.12 16.00
C PHE A 116 23.39 13.92 15.84
N LYS A 117 23.98 13.05 16.67
CA LYS A 117 25.40 12.69 16.65
C LYS A 117 25.62 11.22 16.29
N LYS A 118 24.60 10.39 16.50
CA LYS A 118 24.55 8.96 16.16
C LYS A 118 23.14 8.56 15.71
N LEU A 119 22.98 7.38 15.12
CA LEU A 119 21.70 6.93 14.55
C LEU A 119 20.59 6.82 15.60
N GLU A 120 20.91 6.43 16.83
CA GLU A 120 19.93 6.29 17.91
C GLU A 120 19.30 7.63 18.31
N ASP A 121 19.98 8.75 18.04
CA ASP A 121 19.46 10.07 18.39
C ASP A 121 18.21 10.42 17.57
N TYR A 122 17.96 9.75 16.43
CA TYR A 122 16.73 9.91 15.65
C TYR A 122 15.48 9.51 16.43
N ALA A 123 15.59 8.66 17.45
CA ALA A 123 14.47 8.35 18.35
C ALA A 123 13.96 9.61 19.08
N ASN A 124 14.81 10.62 19.28
CA ASN A 124 14.42 11.89 19.90
C ASN A 124 13.41 12.70 19.07
N LEU A 125 13.29 12.40 17.78
CA LEU A 125 12.22 12.96 16.95
C LEU A 125 10.83 12.50 17.42
N TYR A 126 10.72 11.33 18.05
CA TYR A 126 9.44 10.70 18.40
C TYR A 126 9.19 10.62 19.91
N ASN A 127 10.24 10.58 20.73
CA ASN A 127 10.12 10.40 22.18
C ASN A 127 9.34 11.55 22.84
N GLY A 128 8.11 11.26 23.29
CA GLY A 128 7.22 12.25 23.90
C GLY A 128 6.78 13.36 22.95
N GLN A 129 6.77 13.09 21.64
CA GLN A 129 6.37 14.03 20.60
C GLN A 129 5.13 13.51 19.87
N TRP A 130 4.47 14.41 19.13
CA TRP A 130 3.35 14.10 18.24
C TRP A 130 2.08 13.57 18.93
N GLU A 131 1.77 14.04 20.13
CA GLU A 131 0.60 13.58 20.89
C GLU A 131 -0.72 13.86 20.16
N GLU A 132 -0.81 14.96 19.42
CA GLU A 132 -2.01 15.34 18.66
C GLU A 132 -1.96 14.81 17.22
N ALA A 133 -0.83 14.97 16.53
CA ALA A 133 -0.69 14.60 15.12
C ALA A 133 -0.54 13.08 14.91
N PHE A 134 0.11 12.38 15.85
CA PHE A 134 0.41 10.96 15.76
C PHE A 134 0.33 10.26 17.13
N PRO A 135 -0.87 10.25 17.76
CA PRO A 135 -1.06 9.76 19.13
C PRO A 135 -0.67 8.30 19.36
N GLY A 136 -0.70 7.47 18.30
CA GLY A 136 -0.29 6.07 18.37
C GLY A 136 1.22 5.87 18.43
N GLY A 137 2.01 6.91 18.11
CA GLY A 137 3.45 6.84 18.02
C GLY A 137 3.95 5.84 16.95
N PRO A 138 5.29 5.78 16.77
CA PRO A 138 5.89 4.82 15.86
C PRO A 138 5.62 3.39 16.30
N PHE A 139 5.58 2.46 15.35
CA PHE A 139 5.42 1.03 15.66
C PHE A 139 6.49 0.57 16.65
N GLU A 140 6.07 -0.23 17.64
CA GLU A 140 6.97 -0.80 18.63
C GLU A 140 8.09 -1.59 17.94
N GLY A 141 9.32 -1.44 18.47
CA GLY A 141 10.51 -2.05 17.89
C GLY A 141 11.12 -1.27 16.71
N MET A 142 10.38 -0.38 16.05
CA MET A 142 10.89 0.33 14.86
C MET A 142 12.11 1.20 15.17
N LEU A 143 12.11 1.87 16.32
CA LEU A 143 13.19 2.76 16.75
C LEU A 143 14.29 2.04 17.54
N THR A 144 14.06 0.82 18.00
CA THR A 144 15.04 0.06 18.82
C THR A 144 15.75 -1.03 18.03
N ASN A 145 15.11 -1.56 16.99
CA ASN A 145 15.58 -2.70 16.22
C ASN A 145 15.89 -2.32 14.76
N PHE A 146 15.99 -1.02 14.43
CA PHE A 146 16.19 -0.55 13.05
C PHE A 146 17.46 -1.10 12.38
N THR A 147 18.42 -1.60 13.16
CA THR A 147 19.64 -2.24 12.65
C THR A 147 19.48 -3.73 12.33
N ASP A 148 18.40 -4.37 12.78
CA ASP A 148 18.16 -5.80 12.62
C ASP A 148 17.82 -6.18 11.17
N ASP A 149 18.52 -7.18 10.66
CA ASP A 149 18.36 -7.64 9.28
C ASP A 149 17.02 -8.34 9.05
N ARG A 150 16.50 -9.04 10.07
CA ARG A 150 15.19 -9.67 9.99
C ARG A 150 14.07 -8.63 9.98
N MET A 151 14.17 -7.59 10.79
CA MET A 151 13.24 -6.47 10.74
C MET A 151 13.25 -5.83 9.36
N PHE A 152 14.45 -5.55 8.82
CA PHE A 152 14.62 -5.05 7.47
C PHE A 152 13.92 -5.97 6.45
N SER A 153 14.28 -7.24 6.32
CA SER A 153 13.66 -8.13 5.33
C SER A 153 12.14 -8.25 5.51
N MET A 154 11.64 -8.37 6.75
CA MET A 154 10.22 -8.55 7.02
C MET A 154 9.36 -7.34 6.65
N MET A 155 9.93 -6.14 6.52
CA MET A 155 9.21 -4.98 5.96
C MET A 155 8.67 -5.25 4.54
N ARG A 156 9.37 -6.07 3.74
CA ARG A 156 8.96 -6.47 2.37
C ARG A 156 7.82 -7.47 2.35
N LEU A 157 7.42 -7.98 3.52
CA LEU A 157 6.27 -8.87 3.71
C LEU A 157 5.18 -8.22 4.57
N SER A 158 5.36 -6.96 4.97
CA SER A 158 4.47 -6.24 5.87
C SER A 158 4.22 -4.81 5.40
N ALA A 159 5.17 -3.90 5.66
CA ALA A 159 5.03 -2.48 5.36
C ALA A 159 4.92 -2.16 3.86
N SER A 160 5.72 -2.82 3.02
CA SER A 160 5.67 -2.68 1.55
C SER A 160 5.74 -4.05 0.85
N PRO A 161 4.62 -4.77 0.75
CA PRO A 161 4.58 -6.13 0.20
C PRO A 161 4.37 -6.19 -1.32
N TYR A 162 4.48 -5.05 -2.01
CA TYR A 162 4.00 -4.94 -3.40
C TYR A 162 5.08 -5.11 -4.47
N ARG A 163 6.38 -5.06 -4.09
CA ARG A 163 7.49 -5.18 -5.03
C ARG A 163 8.22 -6.53 -4.99
N LEU A 164 8.24 -7.19 -3.84
CA LEU A 164 8.97 -8.44 -3.66
C LEU A 164 8.43 -9.57 -4.55
N ALA A 165 9.33 -10.24 -5.27
CA ALA A 165 9.01 -11.41 -6.07
C ALA A 165 9.96 -12.57 -5.78
N ARG A 166 9.44 -13.80 -5.81
CA ARG A 166 10.30 -15.01 -5.75
C ARG A 166 11.01 -15.18 -7.09
N VAL A 167 12.33 -15.37 -7.04
CA VAL A 167 13.14 -15.67 -8.23
C VAL A 167 12.87 -17.10 -8.67
N LYS A 168 12.49 -17.31 -9.93
CA LYS A 168 12.25 -18.66 -10.46
C LYS A 168 13.59 -19.35 -10.74
N PRO A 169 13.63 -20.70 -10.70
CA PRO A 169 14.84 -21.47 -11.02
C PRO A 169 15.44 -21.15 -12.40
N THR A 170 14.63 -20.70 -13.35
CA THR A 170 15.03 -20.39 -14.73
C THR A 170 15.37 -18.92 -14.96
N ASP A 171 15.10 -18.05 -13.99
CA ASP A 171 15.31 -16.61 -14.17
C ASP A 171 16.81 -16.30 -14.19
N LYS A 172 17.23 -15.34 -15.02
CA LYS A 172 18.59 -14.82 -14.96
C LYS A 172 18.68 -13.88 -13.75
N LEU A 173 19.67 -14.10 -12.89
CA LEU A 173 19.92 -13.18 -11.78
C LEU A 173 20.47 -11.84 -12.30
N PRO A 174 19.98 -10.71 -11.75
CA PRO A 174 20.41 -9.39 -12.21
C PRO A 174 21.86 -9.07 -11.82
N PHE A 175 22.40 -9.71 -10.78
CA PHE A 175 23.78 -9.57 -10.33
C PHE A 175 24.23 -10.82 -9.56
N GLN A 176 25.55 -10.94 -9.38
CA GLN A 176 26.18 -12.02 -8.60
C GLN A 176 26.42 -11.57 -7.15
N VAL A 177 26.43 -12.54 -6.23
CA VAL A 177 26.80 -12.35 -4.82
C VAL A 177 27.91 -13.33 -4.48
N ASN A 178 29.16 -12.86 -4.55
CA ASN A 178 30.35 -13.73 -4.53
C ASN A 178 30.51 -14.51 -3.21
N ASN A 179 30.12 -13.90 -2.09
CA ASN A 179 30.19 -14.48 -0.74
C ASN A 179 28.87 -15.12 -0.27
N ALA A 180 27.92 -15.42 -1.17
CA ALA A 180 26.61 -15.98 -0.79
C ALA A 180 26.72 -17.30 0.00
N ALA A 181 27.71 -18.15 -0.32
CA ALA A 181 27.94 -19.40 0.39
C ALA A 181 28.42 -19.18 1.84
N GLU A 182 29.18 -18.12 2.09
CA GLU A 182 29.68 -17.78 3.43
C GLU A 182 28.55 -17.23 4.31
N ILE A 183 27.59 -16.53 3.72
CA ILE A 183 26.43 -15.96 4.42
C ILE A 183 25.40 -17.06 4.72
N THR A 184 25.04 -17.86 3.72
CA THR A 184 23.85 -18.72 3.77
C THR A 184 24.16 -20.21 3.94
N GLY A 185 25.43 -20.60 3.82
CA GLY A 185 25.85 -22.01 3.70
C GLY A 185 25.50 -22.66 2.36
N LEU A 186 24.87 -21.96 1.42
CA LEU A 186 24.52 -22.44 0.09
C LEU A 186 25.01 -21.45 -0.98
N SER A 187 25.37 -21.96 -2.16
CA SER A 187 25.64 -21.07 -3.29
C SER A 187 24.36 -20.39 -3.77
N LEU A 188 24.49 -19.22 -4.39
CA LEU A 188 23.38 -18.46 -4.95
C LEU A 188 22.53 -19.30 -5.94
N LYS A 189 23.21 -20.10 -6.78
CA LYS A 189 22.55 -21.06 -7.69
C LYS A 189 21.74 -22.12 -6.96
N LYS A 190 22.21 -22.63 -5.81
CA LYS A 190 21.46 -23.60 -5.00
C LYS A 190 20.25 -22.96 -4.33
N LEU A 191 20.38 -21.76 -3.78
CA LEU A 191 19.25 -21.00 -3.22
C LEU A 191 18.17 -20.79 -4.28
N GLN A 192 18.55 -20.35 -5.48
CA GLN A 192 17.63 -20.15 -6.59
C GLN A 192 16.97 -21.47 -7.03
N ALA A 193 17.75 -22.54 -7.22
CA ALA A 193 17.23 -23.84 -7.63
C ALA A 193 16.23 -24.44 -6.62
N GLN A 194 16.41 -24.14 -5.33
CA GLN A 194 15.49 -24.53 -4.26
C GLN A 194 14.30 -23.57 -4.11
N GLY A 195 14.18 -22.54 -4.96
CA GLY A 195 13.13 -21.52 -4.87
C GLY A 195 13.21 -20.68 -3.60
N ARG A 196 14.38 -20.56 -2.97
CA ARG A 196 14.58 -19.83 -1.71
C ARG A 196 14.95 -18.38 -1.89
N LEU A 197 15.16 -17.93 -3.12
CA LEU A 197 15.65 -16.58 -3.44
C LEU A 197 14.50 -15.66 -3.85
N PHE A 198 14.56 -14.40 -3.43
CA PHE A 198 13.59 -13.36 -3.70
C PHE A 198 14.31 -12.09 -4.13
N LEU A 199 13.67 -11.30 -4.98
CA LEU A 199 14.19 -10.09 -5.56
C LEU A 199 13.19 -8.95 -5.36
N GLU A 200 13.72 -7.82 -4.95
CA GLU A 200 13.08 -6.51 -5.03
C GLU A 200 13.92 -5.66 -5.99
N ASP A 201 13.34 -5.19 -7.08
CA ASP A 201 14.06 -4.50 -8.14
C ASP A 201 13.49 -3.10 -8.36
N PHE A 202 14.28 -2.06 -8.07
CA PHE A 202 13.96 -0.66 -8.31
C PHE A 202 14.94 -0.01 -9.30
N THR A 203 15.61 -0.81 -10.14
CA THR A 203 16.63 -0.31 -11.07
C THR A 203 16.09 0.76 -12.00
N GLU A 204 14.79 0.76 -12.32
CA GLU A 204 14.18 1.79 -13.16
C GLU A 204 14.31 3.21 -12.57
N MET A 205 14.45 3.33 -11.24
CA MET A 205 14.55 4.63 -10.57
C MET A 205 15.81 5.39 -10.93
N LYS A 206 16.85 4.72 -11.44
CA LYS A 206 18.07 5.40 -11.90
C LYS A 206 17.80 6.30 -13.12
N GLU A 207 16.72 6.06 -13.87
CA GLU A 207 16.36 6.83 -15.06
C GLU A 207 15.48 8.05 -14.76
N LEU A 208 15.00 8.18 -13.52
CA LEU A 208 14.17 9.30 -13.10
C LEU A 208 15.00 10.57 -12.95
N ASP A 209 14.38 11.72 -13.17
CA ASP A 209 15.05 13.02 -13.04
C ASP A 209 15.34 13.31 -11.55
N PRO A 210 16.62 13.54 -11.18
CA PRO A 210 16.99 13.78 -9.80
C PRO A 210 16.66 15.21 -9.36
N THR A 211 16.55 15.42 -8.05
CA THR A 211 16.66 16.77 -7.45
C THR A 211 18.13 17.09 -7.13
N ASP A 212 18.36 18.10 -6.30
CA ASP A 212 19.63 18.36 -5.60
C ASP A 212 20.08 17.25 -4.62
N LYS A 213 19.31 16.18 -4.46
CA LYS A 213 19.57 15.06 -3.53
C LYS A 213 20.05 13.82 -4.27
N PHE A 214 20.62 12.89 -3.52
CA PHE A 214 21.19 11.65 -4.06
C PHE A 214 20.22 10.48 -3.92
N GLY A 215 20.18 9.66 -4.97
CA GLY A 215 19.43 8.42 -5.01
C GLY A 215 20.09 7.43 -5.98
N ALA A 216 19.69 6.17 -5.87
CA ALA A 216 20.09 5.09 -6.77
C ALA A 216 18.86 4.25 -7.10
N GLY A 217 18.86 3.49 -8.19
CA GLY A 217 17.90 2.40 -8.39
C GLY A 217 18.46 1.12 -7.79
N CYS A 218 18.00 0.72 -6.61
CA CYS A 218 18.55 -0.46 -5.93
C CYS A 218 17.91 -1.77 -6.38
N GLN A 219 18.69 -2.83 -6.30
CA GLN A 219 18.21 -4.21 -6.36
C GLN A 219 18.54 -4.92 -5.05
N GLY A 220 17.53 -5.47 -4.37
CA GLY A 220 17.66 -6.23 -3.14
C GLY A 220 17.43 -7.71 -3.37
N LEU A 221 18.40 -8.55 -2.99
CA LEU A 221 18.22 -10.00 -2.91
C LEU A 221 17.96 -10.41 -1.47
N PHE A 222 16.97 -11.28 -1.30
CA PHE A 222 16.56 -11.85 -0.03
C PHE A 222 16.44 -13.37 -0.17
N TYR A 223 16.48 -14.08 0.95
CA TYR A 223 16.38 -15.54 0.94
C TYR A 223 15.67 -16.09 2.17
N ILE A 224 15.11 -17.29 2.05
CA ILE A 224 14.70 -18.09 3.22
C ILE A 224 15.88 -18.96 3.64
N ASP A 225 16.44 -18.66 4.80
CA ASP A 225 17.59 -19.36 5.36
C ASP A 225 17.28 -20.85 5.56
N PRO A 226 18.11 -21.78 5.07
CA PRO A 226 17.86 -23.21 5.24
C PRO A 226 17.99 -23.70 6.68
N LYS A 227 18.64 -22.96 7.59
CA LYS A 227 18.87 -23.40 8.97
C LYS A 227 17.79 -22.87 9.92
N SER A 228 17.55 -21.56 9.94
CA SER A 228 16.56 -20.93 10.82
C SER A 228 15.16 -20.91 10.22
N GLY A 229 15.04 -20.95 8.89
CA GLY A 229 13.77 -20.77 8.20
C GLY A 229 13.32 -19.30 8.11
N ASP A 230 14.12 -18.36 8.59
CA ASP A 230 13.80 -16.94 8.53
C ASP A 230 13.97 -16.39 7.11
N PHE A 231 13.17 -15.38 6.78
CA PHE A 231 13.35 -14.56 5.59
C PHE A 231 14.36 -13.46 5.91
N LEU A 232 15.52 -13.46 5.24
CA LEU A 232 16.67 -12.60 5.54
C LEU A 232 17.18 -11.87 4.29
N PRO A 233 17.81 -10.69 4.44
CA PRO A 233 18.48 -10.02 3.34
C PRO A 233 19.78 -10.76 2.99
N LEU A 234 20.10 -10.81 1.70
CA LEU A 234 21.32 -11.42 1.18
C LEU A 234 22.27 -10.36 0.63
N ALA A 235 21.75 -9.45 -0.20
CA ALA A 235 22.56 -8.41 -0.82
C ALA A 235 21.72 -7.22 -1.28
N VAL A 236 22.35 -6.05 -1.37
CA VAL A 236 21.79 -4.84 -1.98
C VAL A 236 22.79 -4.28 -2.98
N ARG A 237 22.31 -4.00 -4.19
CA ARG A 237 23.09 -3.38 -5.27
C ARG A 237 22.47 -2.04 -5.66
N PRO A 238 23.00 -0.90 -5.20
CA PRO A 238 22.58 0.42 -5.67
C PRO A 238 23.14 0.70 -7.06
N VAL A 239 22.27 1.01 -8.03
CA VAL A 239 22.66 1.32 -9.41
C VAL A 239 22.42 2.80 -9.69
N VAL A 240 23.47 3.50 -10.11
CA VAL A 240 23.40 4.92 -10.50
C VAL A 240 23.60 5.04 -12.00
N LYS A 241 22.84 5.94 -12.64
CA LYS A 241 22.89 6.19 -14.08
C LYS A 241 24.31 6.56 -14.54
N GLY A 242 24.81 5.83 -15.55
CA GLY A 242 26.16 6.01 -16.09
C GLY A 242 27.28 5.44 -15.21
N ARG A 243 26.94 4.68 -14.16
CA ARG A 243 27.88 4.00 -13.25
C ARG A 243 27.46 2.56 -12.96
N GLU A 244 26.75 1.93 -13.90
CA GLU A 244 26.22 0.57 -13.77
C GLU A 244 27.33 -0.47 -13.57
N ASP A 245 28.44 -0.31 -14.30
CA ASP A 245 29.56 -1.26 -14.29
C ASP A 245 30.39 -1.17 -13.00
N SER A 246 30.33 -0.06 -12.28
CA SER A 246 31.00 0.15 -11.00
C SER A 246 30.06 0.00 -9.79
N ALA A 247 28.81 -0.41 -10.01
CA ALA A 247 27.83 -0.62 -8.95
C ALA A 247 28.31 -1.74 -8.00
N LEU A 248 28.58 -1.36 -6.75
CA LEU A 248 28.99 -2.28 -5.69
C LEU A 248 27.81 -3.16 -5.25
N VAL A 249 28.13 -4.36 -4.75
CA VAL A 249 27.16 -5.28 -4.17
C VAL A 249 27.48 -5.40 -2.69
N TYR A 250 26.61 -4.85 -1.84
CA TYR A 250 26.75 -4.87 -0.40
C TYR A 250 26.02 -6.07 0.20
N THR A 251 26.54 -6.60 1.30
CA THR A 251 26.09 -7.80 1.98
C THR A 251 26.21 -7.65 3.50
N PRO A 252 25.54 -8.49 4.31
CA PRO A 252 25.70 -8.49 5.77
C PRO A 252 27.13 -8.78 6.28
N LYS A 253 28.08 -9.11 5.39
CA LYS A 253 29.49 -9.36 5.72
C LYS A 253 30.39 -8.14 5.47
N ASP A 254 29.88 -7.10 4.83
CA ASP A 254 30.58 -5.82 4.70
C ASP A 254 30.65 -5.10 6.06
N THR A 255 31.31 -3.94 6.10
CA THR A 255 31.37 -3.16 7.35
C THR A 255 29.96 -2.77 7.80
N GLU A 256 29.76 -2.64 9.10
CA GLU A 256 28.44 -2.33 9.69
C GLU A 256 27.79 -1.11 9.04
N ASN A 257 28.57 -0.05 8.81
CA ASN A 257 28.08 1.19 8.21
C ASN A 257 27.80 1.05 6.70
N ASP A 258 28.62 0.29 5.97
CA ASP A 258 28.37 0.05 4.54
C ASP A 258 27.08 -0.75 4.32
N TRP A 259 26.88 -1.79 5.13
CA TRP A 259 25.66 -2.58 5.10
C TRP A 259 24.44 -1.76 5.56
N MET A 260 24.59 -0.95 6.61
CA MET A 260 23.54 -0.04 7.06
C MET A 260 23.12 0.92 5.95
N LEU A 261 24.09 1.58 5.30
CA LEU A 261 23.82 2.52 4.23
C LEU A 261 23.11 1.84 3.05
N ALA A 262 23.52 0.63 2.68
CA ALA A 262 22.87 -0.13 1.62
C ALA A 262 21.39 -0.44 1.95
N LYS A 263 21.10 -0.80 3.21
CA LYS A 263 19.72 -0.96 3.70
C LYS A 263 18.93 0.35 3.63
N MET A 264 19.52 1.47 4.04
CA MET A 264 18.88 2.79 3.96
C MET A 264 18.54 3.19 2.51
N LEU A 265 19.44 2.95 1.56
CA LEU A 265 19.21 3.23 0.13
C LEU A 265 18.05 2.40 -0.43
N LEU A 266 17.98 1.11 -0.09
CA LEU A 266 16.85 0.28 -0.53
C LEU A 266 15.53 0.73 0.12
N ASN A 267 15.53 1.11 1.41
CA ASN A 267 14.35 1.65 2.08
C ASN A 267 13.91 3.01 1.48
N GLN A 268 14.85 3.85 1.03
CA GLN A 268 14.53 5.09 0.32
C GLN A 268 13.81 4.80 -1.02
N ASN A 269 14.26 3.80 -1.77
CA ASN A 269 13.58 3.36 -2.98
C ASN A 269 12.19 2.82 -2.68
N ASP A 270 12.07 1.94 -1.69
CA ASP A 270 10.81 1.31 -1.31
C ASP A 270 9.78 2.33 -0.79
N GLY A 271 10.23 3.31 0.00
CA GLY A 271 9.38 4.42 0.46
C GLY A 271 8.85 5.25 -0.69
N TRP A 272 9.72 5.67 -1.62
CA TRP A 272 9.29 6.39 -2.82
C TRP A 272 8.33 5.55 -3.67
N HIS A 273 8.68 4.29 -3.92
CA HIS A 273 7.84 3.38 -4.70
C HIS A 273 6.46 3.26 -4.06
N THR A 274 6.39 3.03 -2.75
CA THR A 274 5.12 2.89 -2.03
C THR A 274 4.25 4.13 -2.20
N THR A 275 4.81 5.34 -2.07
CA THR A 275 4.07 6.59 -2.27
C THR A 275 3.43 6.66 -3.66
N TRP A 276 4.18 6.44 -4.73
CA TRP A 276 3.65 6.60 -6.08
C TRP A 276 2.83 5.40 -6.56
N ALA A 277 3.20 4.19 -6.14
CA ALA A 277 2.49 2.96 -6.46
C ALA A 277 1.09 2.96 -5.86
N HIS A 278 0.95 3.43 -4.61
CA HIS A 278 -0.31 3.61 -3.90
C HIS A 278 -1.32 4.42 -4.73
N ILE A 279 -0.91 5.56 -5.26
CA ILE A 279 -1.78 6.44 -6.08
C ILE A 279 -2.38 5.69 -7.28
N THR A 280 -1.55 4.91 -7.97
CA THR A 280 -1.95 4.20 -9.18
C THR A 280 -2.68 2.90 -8.87
N GLN A 281 -2.19 2.11 -7.92
CA GLN A 281 -2.66 0.76 -7.62
C GLN A 281 -3.86 0.73 -6.66
N SER A 282 -4.14 1.81 -5.92
CA SER A 282 -5.35 1.95 -5.11
C SER A 282 -6.29 3.02 -5.65
N HIS A 283 -5.92 4.31 -5.61
CA HIS A 283 -6.84 5.40 -5.93
C HIS A 283 -7.32 5.32 -7.38
N SER A 284 -6.39 5.41 -8.33
CA SER A 284 -6.73 5.40 -9.76
C SER A 284 -7.41 4.09 -10.18
N ALA A 285 -6.96 2.96 -9.64
CA ALA A 285 -7.54 1.64 -9.91
C ALA A 285 -8.98 1.47 -9.38
N ALA A 286 -9.33 2.13 -8.28
CA ALA A 286 -10.67 2.07 -7.67
C ALA A 286 -11.64 3.09 -8.27
N GLU A 287 -11.15 4.30 -8.57
CA GLU A 287 -11.95 5.40 -9.09
C GLU A 287 -12.59 5.12 -10.45
N ALA A 288 -11.85 4.50 -11.38
CA ALA A 288 -12.35 4.19 -12.71
C ALA A 288 -13.55 3.22 -12.71
N PRO A 289 -13.49 2.03 -12.06
CA PRO A 289 -14.64 1.15 -11.96
C PRO A 289 -15.77 1.76 -11.13
N TYR A 290 -15.46 2.61 -10.14
CA TYR A 290 -16.49 3.32 -9.38
C TYR A 290 -17.28 4.30 -10.26
N LEU A 291 -16.60 5.13 -11.06
CA LEU A 291 -17.25 6.04 -11.98
C LEU A 291 -18.10 5.29 -13.02
N ALA A 292 -17.61 4.14 -13.52
CA ALA A 292 -18.40 3.27 -14.37
C ALA A 292 -19.66 2.74 -13.65
N ALA A 293 -19.56 2.34 -12.38
CA ALA A 293 -20.69 1.88 -11.58
C ALA A 293 -21.73 2.99 -11.36
N ILE A 294 -21.31 4.22 -11.01
CA ILE A 294 -22.21 5.38 -10.86
C ILE A 294 -23.01 5.63 -12.13
N ARG A 295 -22.36 5.54 -13.29
CA ARG A 295 -22.97 5.80 -14.60
C ARG A 295 -23.87 4.68 -15.12
N THR A 296 -23.83 3.48 -14.54
CA THR A 296 -24.52 2.30 -15.08
C THR A 296 -25.52 1.65 -14.13
N LEU A 297 -25.28 1.74 -12.82
CA LEU A 297 -26.17 1.19 -11.81
C LEU A 297 -27.16 2.26 -11.33
N SER A 298 -28.37 1.87 -10.94
CA SER A 298 -29.30 2.78 -10.25
C SER A 298 -28.83 3.05 -8.82
N ASP A 299 -29.19 4.19 -8.24
CA ASP A 299 -28.90 4.50 -6.82
C ASP A 299 -29.55 3.50 -5.85
N ASN A 300 -30.66 2.86 -6.28
CA ASN A 300 -31.31 1.77 -5.53
C ASN A 300 -30.77 0.38 -5.92
N HIS A 301 -29.63 0.30 -6.63
CA HIS A 301 -28.97 -0.97 -6.89
C HIS A 301 -28.13 -1.39 -5.67
N PRO A 302 -28.31 -2.60 -5.11
CA PRO A 302 -27.59 -3.01 -3.90
C PRO A 302 -26.07 -2.99 -4.06
N VAL A 303 -25.55 -3.34 -5.24
CA VAL A 303 -24.11 -3.24 -5.54
C VAL A 303 -23.60 -1.79 -5.53
N LEU A 304 -24.36 -0.82 -6.06
CA LEU A 304 -23.92 0.58 -6.04
C LEU A 304 -23.92 1.12 -4.62
N ALA A 305 -24.91 0.74 -3.80
CA ALA A 305 -24.93 1.11 -2.38
C ALA A 305 -23.68 0.62 -1.63
N MET A 306 -23.25 -0.61 -1.89
CA MET A 306 -22.01 -1.15 -1.33
C MET A 306 -20.77 -0.39 -1.83
N ILE A 307 -20.68 -0.12 -3.13
CA ILE A 307 -19.54 0.61 -3.71
C ILE A 307 -19.49 2.03 -3.15
N ASN A 308 -20.60 2.76 -3.10
CA ASN A 308 -20.65 4.12 -2.54
C ASN A 308 -20.21 4.17 -1.06
N ARG A 309 -20.38 3.06 -0.33
CA ARG A 309 -19.93 2.92 1.05
C ARG A 309 -18.42 2.68 1.14
N ILE A 310 -17.87 1.83 0.28
CA ILE A 310 -16.43 1.53 0.22
C ILE A 310 -15.67 2.76 -0.26
N GLU A 311 -16.14 3.39 -1.33
CA GLU A 311 -15.59 4.58 -1.96
C GLU A 311 -16.12 5.85 -1.29
N LYS A 312 -15.90 5.97 0.03
CA LYS A 312 -16.17 7.21 0.77
C LYS A 312 -15.08 8.22 0.42
N THR A 313 -15.46 9.35 -0.19
CA THR A 313 -14.61 10.51 -0.54
C THR A 313 -13.37 10.25 -1.43
N PRO A 314 -13.41 9.37 -2.45
CA PRO A 314 -12.22 9.01 -3.22
C PRO A 314 -11.69 10.18 -4.08
N TRP A 315 -12.61 11.04 -4.52
CA TRP A 315 -12.33 12.04 -5.55
C TRP A 315 -11.36 13.13 -5.10
N ASN A 316 -11.20 13.39 -3.80
CA ASN A 316 -10.39 14.51 -3.35
C ASN A 316 -8.87 14.23 -3.35
N ILE A 317 -8.45 12.97 -3.49
CA ILE A 317 -7.05 12.58 -3.32
C ILE A 317 -6.20 12.94 -4.54
N ARG A 318 -6.60 12.55 -5.76
CA ARG A 318 -5.83 12.88 -6.97
C ARG A 318 -5.71 14.39 -7.24
N PRO A 319 -6.75 15.22 -7.04
CA PRO A 319 -6.63 16.68 -7.06
C PRO A 319 -5.65 17.22 -6.04
N LEU A 320 -5.71 16.75 -4.79
CA LEU A 320 -4.76 17.21 -3.79
C LEU A 320 -3.31 16.85 -4.14
N LEU A 321 -3.09 15.66 -4.70
CA LEU A 321 -1.78 15.21 -5.15
C LEU A 321 -1.28 16.01 -6.36
N GLU A 322 -2.14 16.24 -7.35
CA GLU A 322 -1.81 17.05 -8.51
C GLU A 322 -1.51 18.49 -8.11
N ASP A 323 -2.29 19.07 -7.20
CA ASP A 323 -1.99 20.36 -6.58
C ASP A 323 -0.62 20.31 -5.88
N GLY A 324 -0.27 19.21 -5.20
CA GLY A 324 1.06 18.99 -4.62
C GLY A 324 2.19 19.03 -5.66
N VAL A 325 2.00 18.36 -6.80
CA VAL A 325 2.95 18.36 -7.92
C VAL A 325 3.10 19.75 -8.54
N LEU A 326 1.99 20.50 -8.68
CA LEU A 326 1.94 21.80 -9.35
C LEU A 326 2.30 22.99 -8.44
N SER A 327 1.98 22.92 -7.15
CA SER A 327 2.04 24.04 -6.18
C SER A 327 3.13 23.92 -5.11
N GLY A 328 3.92 22.84 -5.09
CA GLY A 328 5.12 22.71 -4.27
C GLY A 328 6.23 23.71 -4.66
N SER A 329 7.48 23.43 -4.33
CA SER A 329 8.66 24.24 -4.76
C SER A 329 8.91 24.22 -6.30
N GLY A 330 7.86 23.97 -7.09
CA GLY A 330 7.87 23.73 -8.53
C GLY A 330 7.83 22.24 -8.88
N PRO A 331 7.57 21.90 -10.17
CA PRO A 331 7.64 20.52 -10.68
C PRO A 331 9.01 19.86 -10.49
N ASP A 332 10.05 20.67 -10.26
CA ASP A 332 11.44 20.29 -10.02
C ASP A 332 11.72 19.91 -8.55
N ALA A 333 10.77 20.14 -7.65
CA ALA A 333 10.84 19.69 -6.26
C ALA A 333 9.92 18.47 -6.06
N GLY A 334 10.52 17.31 -5.79
CA GLY A 334 9.81 16.18 -5.16
C GLY A 334 9.09 16.62 -3.87
N PRO A 335 8.29 15.73 -3.23
CA PRO A 335 8.11 15.85 -1.78
C PRO A 335 9.50 16.10 -1.20
N GLN A 336 9.68 17.13 -0.36
CA GLN A 336 10.99 17.74 -0.05
C GLN A 336 12.08 16.76 0.46
N TYR A 337 11.74 15.49 0.67
CA TYR A 337 12.55 14.43 1.24
C TYR A 337 13.01 13.37 0.21
N TYR A 338 12.51 13.35 -1.03
CA TYR A 338 12.91 12.36 -2.04
C TYR A 338 13.98 12.86 -3.02
N ALA A 339 14.73 11.91 -3.60
CA ALA A 339 15.81 12.19 -4.54
C ALA A 339 15.36 12.47 -5.98
N TRP A 340 14.09 12.28 -6.30
CA TRP A 340 13.54 12.46 -7.64
C TRP A 340 12.43 13.50 -7.66
N THR A 341 12.26 14.16 -8.81
CA THR A 341 11.26 15.21 -8.99
C THR A 341 9.83 14.67 -8.86
N SER A 342 8.91 15.54 -8.44
CA SER A 342 7.47 15.19 -8.39
C SER A 342 6.93 14.85 -9.77
N LEU A 343 7.47 15.49 -10.82
CA LEU A 343 7.14 15.18 -12.20
C LEU A 343 7.54 13.77 -12.60
N SER A 344 8.75 13.33 -12.24
CA SER A 344 9.21 11.94 -12.45
C SER A 344 8.31 10.94 -11.74
N GLY A 345 7.90 11.26 -10.50
CA GLY A 345 6.93 10.46 -9.76
C GLY A 345 5.59 10.31 -10.47
N ARG A 346 5.01 11.43 -10.94
CA ARG A 346 3.76 11.42 -11.73
C ARG A 346 3.90 10.61 -13.01
N GLN A 347 4.98 10.83 -13.77
CA GLN A 347 5.24 10.10 -15.02
C GLN A 347 5.38 8.60 -14.77
N TRP A 348 6.13 8.21 -13.75
CA TRP A 348 6.28 6.82 -13.35
C TRP A 348 4.94 6.21 -12.94
N ALA A 349 4.14 6.90 -12.12
CA ALA A 349 2.82 6.43 -11.71
C ALA A 349 1.88 6.19 -12.92
N ASN A 350 1.95 7.09 -13.92
CA ASN A 350 1.22 6.96 -15.19
C ASN A 350 1.68 5.76 -16.02
N GLN A 351 2.98 5.50 -16.06
CA GLN A 351 3.55 4.33 -16.75
C GLN A 351 3.16 3.03 -16.06
N VAL A 352 3.20 2.98 -14.72
CA VAL A 352 2.79 1.79 -13.95
C VAL A 352 1.34 1.44 -14.21
N TYR A 353 0.45 2.44 -14.26
CA TYR A 353 -0.95 2.23 -14.64
C TYR A 353 -0.99 1.67 -16.07
N SER A 354 -0.44 2.38 -17.05
CA SER A 354 -0.49 2.01 -18.46
C SER A 354 0.14 0.63 -18.79
N SER A 355 1.15 0.20 -18.04
CA SER A 355 1.85 -1.09 -18.21
C SER A 355 1.01 -2.30 -17.82
N GLY A 356 -0.14 -2.10 -17.19
CA GLY A 356 -1.02 -3.19 -16.80
C GLY A 356 -0.79 -3.71 -15.37
N SER A 357 0.11 -3.13 -14.59
CA SER A 357 0.39 -3.53 -13.19
C SER A 357 -0.84 -3.42 -12.27
N HIS A 358 -1.83 -2.65 -12.70
CA HIS A 358 -3.16 -2.46 -12.10
C HIS A 358 -4.28 -3.36 -12.68
N GLN A 359 -3.99 -4.25 -13.64
CA GLN A 359 -5.04 -4.91 -14.42
C GLN A 359 -5.97 -5.70 -13.49
N LEU A 360 -7.25 -5.38 -13.56
CA LEU A 360 -8.33 -6.01 -12.79
C LEU A 360 -8.63 -7.46 -13.23
N GLN A 361 -7.71 -8.12 -13.93
CA GLN A 361 -7.73 -9.57 -14.00
C GLN A 361 -7.28 -10.07 -12.63
N LEU A 362 -8.28 -10.43 -11.82
CA LEU A 362 -8.21 -11.35 -10.69
C LEU A 362 -6.79 -11.88 -10.53
N ARG A 363 -5.98 -11.35 -9.58
CA ARG A 363 -4.82 -12.11 -9.10
C ARG A 363 -5.41 -13.43 -8.63
N PRO A 364 -5.28 -14.54 -9.39
CA PRO A 364 -6.01 -15.74 -9.04
C PRO A 364 -5.44 -16.15 -7.70
N CYS A 365 -6.31 -16.36 -6.71
CA CYS A 365 -5.95 -17.23 -5.62
C CYS A 365 -5.43 -18.53 -6.28
N PRO A 366 -4.18 -18.98 -6.06
CA PRO A 366 -3.55 -20.01 -6.89
C PRO A 366 -4.24 -21.39 -6.89
N GLN A 367 -5.42 -21.52 -6.30
CA GLN A 367 -6.15 -22.77 -6.16
C GLN A 367 -7.43 -22.86 -7.00
N VAL A 368 -7.74 -21.89 -7.87
CA VAL A 368 -8.97 -21.97 -8.68
C VAL A 368 -8.66 -21.72 -10.17
N VAL A 369 -8.58 -22.85 -10.91
CA VAL A 369 -8.78 -23.05 -12.37
C VAL A 369 -7.50 -22.93 -13.23
N PRO A 370 -7.16 -23.97 -14.03
CA PRO A 370 -8.03 -24.44 -15.12
C PRO A 370 -8.36 -25.94 -15.14
N LEU A 371 -9.62 -26.26 -14.84
CA LEU A 371 -10.30 -27.48 -15.28
C LEU A 371 -11.34 -27.18 -16.38
N LEU A 372 -11.01 -26.30 -17.32
CA LEU A 372 -11.83 -26.04 -18.50
C LEU A 372 -10.98 -25.79 -19.74
N ARG A 373 -10.10 -26.76 -20.05
CA ARG A 373 -9.60 -26.99 -21.42
C ARG A 373 -9.43 -28.49 -21.63
N GLY A 374 -10.49 -29.14 -22.12
CA GLY A 374 -10.42 -30.56 -22.44
C GLY A 374 -11.74 -31.18 -22.87
N ARG A 375 -11.98 -31.16 -24.19
CA ARG A 375 -12.81 -32.12 -24.96
C ARG A 375 -14.32 -32.14 -24.71
N LEU A 376 -15.02 -31.32 -25.50
CA LEU A 376 -16.30 -31.73 -26.09
C LEU A 376 -16.07 -32.93 -27.02
N ARG A 377 -16.29 -34.15 -26.51
CA ARG A 377 -16.75 -35.28 -27.33
C ARG A 377 -17.86 -36.00 -26.56
N HIS A 378 -19.06 -35.94 -27.12
CA HIS A 378 -20.21 -36.73 -26.73
C HIS A 378 -19.84 -38.21 -26.53
N ARG A 379 -20.25 -38.78 -25.39
CA ARG A 379 -20.83 -40.13 -25.31
C ARG A 379 -21.71 -40.26 -24.07
N ARG A 380 -22.90 -40.80 -24.29
CA ARG A 380 -23.99 -41.06 -23.32
C ARG A 380 -23.60 -42.20 -22.37
N GLY A 381 -24.06 -42.15 -21.11
CA GLY A 381 -24.27 -43.36 -20.29
C GLY A 381 -23.86 -43.27 -18.81
N HIS A 382 -24.88 -43.31 -17.94
CA HIS A 382 -24.90 -43.74 -16.52
C HIS A 382 -24.45 -42.82 -15.35
N PRO A 383 -25.07 -42.99 -14.15
CA PRO A 383 -25.17 -41.96 -13.12
C PRO A 383 -24.24 -42.24 -11.92
N ARG A 384 -23.32 -41.32 -11.61
CA ARG A 384 -22.63 -41.25 -10.31
C ARG A 384 -22.25 -39.81 -9.95
N CYS A 385 -23.23 -38.90 -9.90
CA CYS A 385 -23.01 -37.52 -9.44
C CYS A 385 -23.35 -37.29 -7.96
N HIS A 386 -23.86 -38.29 -7.23
CA HIS A 386 -24.32 -38.08 -5.85
C HIS A 386 -23.26 -38.35 -4.77
N ASP A 387 -22.21 -39.13 -5.07
CA ASP A 387 -21.19 -39.50 -4.08
C ASP A 387 -20.00 -38.52 -3.99
N GLN A 388 -19.68 -37.80 -5.08
CA GLN A 388 -18.61 -36.78 -5.07
C GLN A 388 -19.02 -35.50 -4.32
N LEU A 389 -20.31 -35.14 -4.32
CA LEU A 389 -20.80 -33.99 -3.57
C LEU A 389 -20.80 -34.24 -2.05
N ARG A 390 -20.96 -35.50 -1.62
CA ARG A 390 -20.88 -35.90 -0.21
C ARG A 390 -19.45 -35.85 0.34
N GLN A 391 -18.43 -36.18 -0.46
CA GLN A 391 -17.04 -36.08 -0.02
C GLN A 391 -16.54 -34.62 0.08
N LEU A 392 -16.98 -33.74 -0.82
CA LEU A 392 -16.65 -32.30 -0.77
C LEU A 392 -17.27 -31.60 0.45
N LEU A 393 -18.52 -31.94 0.81
CA LEU A 393 -19.18 -31.40 2.00
C LEU A 393 -18.63 -31.96 3.33
N LEU A 394 -17.98 -33.13 3.31
CA LEU A 394 -17.29 -33.70 4.48
C LEU A 394 -15.91 -33.05 4.71
N GLN A 395 -15.21 -32.64 3.65
CA GLN A 395 -13.96 -31.88 3.76
C GLN A 395 -14.19 -30.44 4.26
N GLU A 396 -15.26 -29.76 3.83
CA GLU A 396 -15.59 -28.42 4.36
C GLU A 396 -15.99 -28.43 5.85
N ARG A 397 -16.55 -29.54 6.36
CA ARG A 397 -16.91 -29.67 7.79
C ARG A 397 -15.71 -29.96 8.69
N GLN A 398 -14.60 -30.49 8.17
CA GLN A 398 -13.36 -30.69 8.94
C GLN A 398 -12.55 -29.40 9.11
N CYS A 399 -12.72 -28.40 8.24
CA CYS A 399 -12.04 -27.09 8.36
C CYS A 399 -12.78 -26.08 9.27
N ARG A 400 -13.92 -26.45 9.86
CA ARG A 400 -14.69 -25.60 10.79
C ARG A 400 -15.00 -26.31 12.11
N ARG A 401 -14.00 -26.53 12.96
CA ARG A 401 -14.20 -26.58 14.42
C ARG A 401 -13.03 -25.89 15.16
N PRO A 402 -13.33 -25.06 16.17
CA PRO A 402 -12.33 -24.39 16.99
C PRO A 402 -11.89 -25.31 18.15
N GLY A 403 -10.59 -25.32 18.44
CA GLY A 403 -10.07 -25.80 19.72
C GLY A 403 -8.67 -26.39 19.64
N PHE A 404 -7.68 -25.64 20.10
CA PHE A 404 -6.64 -26.22 20.93
C PHE A 404 -6.41 -25.34 22.16
N ARG A 405 -6.57 -25.98 23.31
CA ARG A 405 -6.39 -25.46 24.67
C ARG A 405 -4.89 -25.26 24.93
N ALA A 406 -4.53 -24.13 25.53
CA ALA A 406 -3.37 -24.03 26.38
C ALA A 406 -3.81 -24.37 27.82
N ALA A 407 -3.38 -25.53 28.32
CA ALA A 407 -3.15 -25.73 29.75
C ALA A 407 -1.73 -25.22 30.03
N GLY A 408 -1.37 -24.57 31.13
CA GLY A 408 -2.03 -24.17 32.36
C GLY A 408 -0.89 -23.70 33.27
N LEU A 409 -1.05 -22.60 34.00
CA LEU A 409 -0.20 -22.25 35.14
C LEU A 409 -1.07 -21.55 36.19
N ALA A 410 -0.78 -21.91 37.44
CA ALA A 410 -1.68 -21.94 38.58
C ALA A 410 -2.24 -20.59 39.03
N ALA A 411 -3.50 -20.64 39.50
CA ALA A 411 -4.05 -19.66 40.41
C ALA A 411 -3.48 -19.89 41.82
N GLY A 412 -2.88 -18.84 42.39
CA GLY A 412 -2.47 -18.75 43.78
C GLY A 412 -3.11 -17.55 44.44
N ASP A 413 -4.20 -17.83 45.15
CA ASP A 413 -4.72 -17.22 46.38
C ASP A 413 -4.79 -15.69 46.58
N ARG A 414 -5.98 -15.26 47.02
CA ARG A 414 -6.32 -13.89 47.45
C ARG A 414 -5.71 -13.63 48.83
N ARG A 415 -5.00 -12.51 49.03
CA ARG A 415 -5.10 -11.75 50.29
C ARG A 415 -5.03 -10.24 50.09
N ARG A 416 -5.93 -9.59 50.82
CA ARG A 416 -6.03 -8.15 51.11
C ARG A 416 -4.74 -7.62 51.73
N GLN A 417 -4.39 -6.39 51.36
CA GLN A 417 -3.78 -5.28 52.12
C GLN A 417 -3.33 -4.28 51.03
N GLY A 418 -3.82 -3.06 50.88
CA GLY A 418 -4.18 -2.07 51.89
C GLY A 418 -2.91 -1.38 52.37
N LEU A 419 -2.35 -0.43 51.60
CA LEU A 419 -1.52 0.67 52.15
C LEU A 419 -1.20 1.74 51.09
N ARG A 420 -1.33 2.98 51.56
CA ARG A 420 -1.03 4.26 50.93
C ARG A 420 0.47 4.40 50.65
N LEU A 421 0.80 5.21 49.65
CA LEU A 421 2.04 5.98 49.59
C LEU A 421 1.70 7.45 49.29
N PRO A 422 2.54 8.40 49.74
CA PRO A 422 2.25 9.84 49.81
C PRO A 422 2.04 10.53 48.46
#